data_AF-A0A8H7TST8-F1
#
_entry.id   AF-A0A8H7TST8-F1
#
_cell.length_a   1.000
_cell.length_b   1.000
_cell.length_c   1.000
_cell.angle_alpha   90.00
_cell.angle_beta   90.00
_cell.angle_gamma   90.00
#
_symmetry.space_group_name_H-M   'P 1'
#
loop_
_entity.id
_entity.type
_entity.pdbx_description
1 polymer ?
#
loop_
_entity_poly.entity_id
_entity_poly.type
_entity_poly.pdbx_seq_one_letter_code
_entity_poly.pdbx_strand_id
1 'polypeptide(L)'
;MFIESLARLNHRLKDAGSKITVVAFIIMPAQTTSLTVEALKGQAVIKSLRDTTHVIEQSIGRRIFERSLKWHEGDPMPDEKELISSQDRILLRRRLFAMKRHGLPPIVTHNM
;
A
#
# COMPACT_ATOMS: atom_id res chain seq x y z
N MET A 1 -9.83 30.49 -7.15
CA MET A 1 -8.38 30.78 -7.04
C MET A 1 -7.55 29.52 -6.77
N PHE A 2 -7.81 28.75 -5.69
CA PHE A 2 -6.96 27.60 -5.31
C PHE A 2 -6.79 26.50 -6.37
N ILE A 3 -7.88 25.95 -6.92
CA ILE A 3 -7.83 24.84 -7.91
C ILE A 3 -7.09 25.26 -9.20
N GLU A 4 -7.37 26.46 -9.70
CA GLU A 4 -6.72 27.03 -10.89
C GLU A 4 -5.20 27.23 -10.66
N SER A 5 -4.81 27.70 -9.48
CA SER A 5 -3.40 27.81 -9.11
C SER A 5 -2.71 26.45 -9.06
N LEU A 6 -3.38 25.39 -8.59
CA LEU A 6 -2.85 24.02 -8.61
C LEU A 6 -2.69 23.48 -10.03
N ALA A 7 -3.62 23.80 -10.94
CA ALA A 7 -3.49 23.41 -12.36
C ALA A 7 -2.26 24.06 -13.01
N ARG A 8 -2.03 25.36 -12.75
CA ARG A 8 -0.84 26.09 -13.23
C ARG A 8 0.45 25.57 -12.60
N LEU A 9 0.41 25.24 -11.31
CA LEU A 9 1.54 24.62 -10.62
C LEU A 9 1.89 23.26 -11.24
N ASN A 10 0.88 22.43 -11.53
CA ASN A 10 1.08 21.13 -12.17
C ASN A 10 1.77 21.26 -13.54
N HIS A 11 1.37 22.24 -14.35
CA HIS A 11 2.04 22.54 -15.63
C HIS A 11 3.52 22.89 -15.41
N ARG A 12 3.81 23.84 -14.50
CA ARG A 12 5.18 24.27 -14.20
C ARG A 12 6.06 23.13 -13.67
N LEU A 13 5.52 22.25 -12.82
CA LEU A 13 6.25 21.11 -12.28
C LEU A 13 6.61 20.11 -13.38
N LYS A 14 5.71 19.89 -14.34
CA LYS A 14 5.96 19.03 -15.51
C LYS A 14 7.03 19.62 -16.42
N ASP A 15 6.91 20.91 -16.77
CA ASP A 15 7.89 21.60 -17.63
C ASP A 15 9.30 21.61 -17.01
N ALA A 16 9.37 21.79 -15.70
CA ALA A 16 10.64 21.76 -14.96
C ALA A 16 11.19 20.35 -14.74
N GLY A 17 10.49 19.28 -15.15
CA GLY A 17 10.90 17.89 -14.89
C GLY A 17 11.00 17.56 -13.41
N SER A 18 10.18 18.19 -12.56
CA SER A 18 10.26 18.04 -11.11
C SER A 18 9.86 16.63 -10.66
N LYS A 19 10.58 16.09 -9.67
CA LYS A 19 10.27 14.80 -9.03
C LYS A 19 9.30 14.94 -7.84
N ILE A 20 8.87 16.16 -7.53
CA ILE A 20 7.99 16.44 -6.39
C ILE A 20 6.55 16.09 -6.75
N THR A 21 5.90 15.31 -5.88
CA THR A 21 4.47 15.00 -5.97
C THR A 21 3.69 15.83 -4.97
N VAL A 22 2.67 16.56 -5.43
CA VAL A 22 1.78 17.34 -4.57
C VAL A 22 0.42 16.65 -4.49
N VAL A 23 -0.06 16.42 -3.27
CA VAL A 23 -1.43 15.96 -2.99
C VAL A 23 -2.16 17.07 -2.26
N ALA A 24 -3.17 17.66 -2.89
CA ALA A 24 -3.96 18.75 -2.32
C ALA A 24 -5.28 18.23 -1.76
N PHE A 25 -5.66 18.71 -0.58
CA PHE A 25 -6.91 18.36 0.08
C PHE A 25 -7.86 19.56 0.08
N ILE A 26 -9.14 19.31 -0.23
CA ILE A 26 -10.22 20.29 -0.09
C ILE A 26 -11.15 19.77 1.00
N ILE A 27 -11.11 20.41 2.17
CA ILE A 27 -11.91 20.04 3.33
C ILE A 27 -12.92 21.14 3.55
N MET A 28 -14.05 21.04 2.87
CA MET A 28 -15.16 21.99 2.93
C MET A 28 -16.46 21.20 3.06
N PRO A 29 -17.32 21.49 4.06
CA PRO A 29 -18.63 20.84 4.17
C PRO A 29 -19.48 21.10 2.92
N ALA A 30 -20.14 20.06 2.42
CA ALA A 30 -21.07 20.12 1.30
C ALA A 30 -22.25 19.17 1.56
N GLN A 31 -23.34 19.34 0.80
CA GLN A 31 -24.41 18.34 0.81
C GLN A 31 -23.87 17.04 0.21
N THR A 32 -23.92 15.96 0.98
CA THR A 32 -23.44 14.63 0.61
C THR A 32 -24.30 13.57 1.27
N THR A 33 -24.39 12.37 0.70
CA THR A 33 -25.14 11.26 1.29
C THR A 33 -24.27 10.35 2.17
N SER A 34 -23.14 9.87 1.65
CA SER A 34 -22.25 8.93 2.36
C SER A 34 -20.88 8.82 1.66
N LEU A 35 -19.94 8.09 2.25
CA LEU A 35 -18.69 7.72 1.59
C LEU A 35 -18.95 6.82 0.37
N THR A 36 -18.18 7.03 -0.70
CA THR A 36 -18.25 6.15 -1.86
C THR A 36 -17.81 4.72 -1.48
N VAL A 37 -18.43 3.72 -2.11
CA VAL A 37 -18.05 2.31 -1.92
C VAL A 37 -16.59 2.09 -2.32
N GLU A 38 -16.09 2.81 -3.34
CA GLU A 38 -14.70 2.75 -3.77
C GLU A 38 -13.73 3.25 -2.68
N ALA A 39 -14.03 4.38 -2.01
CA ALA A 39 -13.20 4.90 -0.94
C ALA A 39 -13.11 3.91 0.24
N LEU A 40 -14.23 3.33 0.65
CA LEU A 40 -14.27 2.32 1.72
C LEU A 40 -13.53 1.04 1.33
N LYS A 41 -13.75 0.54 0.10
CA LYS A 41 -13.08 -0.64 -0.43
C LYS A 41 -11.56 -0.44 -0.49
N GLY A 42 -11.11 0.72 -0.97
CA GLY A 42 -9.68 1.05 -1.05
C GLY A 42 -9.01 0.96 0.31
N GLN A 43 -9.61 1.55 1.35
CA GLN A 43 -9.09 1.47 2.72
C GLN A 43 -9.06 0.03 3.25
N ALA A 44 -10.13 -0.74 3.03
CA ALA A 44 -10.21 -2.13 3.48
C ALA A 44 -9.13 -3.02 2.84
N VAL A 45 -8.88 -2.85 1.54
CA VAL A 45 -7.86 -3.61 0.81
C VAL A 45 -6.45 -3.28 1.33
N ILE A 46 -6.13 -2.00 1.53
CA ILE A 46 -4.82 -1.59 2.07
C ILE A 46 -4.63 -2.11 3.50
N LYS A 47 -5.65 -2.00 4.35
CA LYS A 47 -5.61 -2.56 5.71
C LYS A 47 -5.34 -4.07 5.66
N SER A 48 -6.07 -4.80 4.81
CA SER A 48 -5.90 -6.25 4.68
C SER A 48 -4.50 -6.66 4.18
N LEU A 49 -3.90 -5.88 3.28
CA LEU A 49 -2.51 -6.09 2.87
C LEU A 49 -1.56 -5.88 4.04
N ARG A 50 -1.70 -4.76 4.77
CA ARG A 50 -0.86 -4.43 5.93
C ARG A 50 -0.92 -5.51 7.02
N ASP A 51 -2.13 -5.96 7.33
CA ASP A 51 -2.35 -7.00 8.34
C ASP A 51 -1.70 -8.32 7.88
N THR A 52 -1.80 -8.65 6.59
CA THR A 52 -1.15 -9.84 6.00
C THR A 52 0.37 -9.74 6.07
N THR A 53 0.96 -8.58 5.71
CA THR A 53 2.41 -8.39 5.76
C THR A 53 2.95 -8.48 7.18
N HIS A 54 2.19 -8.00 8.17
CA HIS A 54 2.58 -8.09 9.57
C HIS A 54 2.61 -9.55 10.08
N VAL A 55 1.63 -10.37 9.69
CA VAL A 55 1.64 -11.81 10.01
C VAL A 55 2.86 -12.51 9.39
N ILE A 56 3.17 -12.19 8.13
CA ILE A 56 4.33 -12.76 7.43
C ILE A 56 5.63 -12.34 8.12
N GLU A 57 5.77 -11.06 8.47
CA GLU A 57 6.92 -10.50 9.19
C GLU A 57 7.17 -11.25 10.50
N GLN A 58 6.13 -11.42 11.33
CA GLN A 58 6.25 -12.17 12.59
C GLN A 58 6.66 -13.63 12.37
N SER A 59 6.13 -14.27 11.33
CA SER A 59 6.50 -15.65 10.98
C SER A 59 7.96 -15.76 10.54
N ILE A 60 8.42 -14.82 9.70
CA ILE A 60 9.83 -14.73 9.28
C ILE A 60 10.73 -14.53 10.50
N GLY A 61 10.42 -13.56 11.37
CA GLY A 61 11.21 -13.28 12.56
C GLY A 61 11.36 -14.50 13.46
N ARG A 62 10.27 -15.26 13.67
CA ARG A 62 10.30 -16.51 14.42
C ARG A 62 11.20 -17.57 13.77
N ARG A 63 11.09 -17.77 12.45
CA ARG A 63 11.89 -18.78 11.73
C ARG A 63 13.38 -18.43 11.69
N ILE A 64 13.72 -17.16 11.47
CA ILE A 64 15.10 -16.67 11.55
C ILE A 64 15.65 -16.97 12.95
N PHE A 65 14.92 -16.60 14.01
CA PHE A 65 15.37 -16.81 15.38
C PHE A 65 15.59 -18.30 15.69
N GLU A 66 14.62 -19.15 15.38
CA GLU A 66 14.72 -20.60 15.62
C GLU A 66 15.87 -21.25 14.81
N ARG A 67 16.11 -20.81 13.57
CA ARG A 67 17.19 -21.32 12.72
C ARG A 67 18.57 -20.87 13.21
N SER A 68 18.68 -19.62 13.67
CA SER A 68 19.91 -19.06 14.23
C SER A 68 20.30 -19.74 15.54
N LEU A 69 19.33 -20.12 16.39
CA LEU A 69 19.61 -20.88 17.61
C LEU A 69 20.16 -22.29 17.33
N LYS A 70 19.79 -22.89 16.19
CA LYS A 70 20.23 -24.23 15.77
C LYS A 70 21.47 -24.20 14.86
N TRP A 71 22.02 -23.02 14.59
CA TRP A 71 23.13 -22.88 13.66
C TRP A 71 24.45 -23.28 14.34
N HIS A 72 25.24 -24.09 13.64
CA HIS A 72 26.59 -24.48 14.05
C HIS A 72 27.62 -23.99 13.03
N GLU A 73 28.89 -23.88 13.46
CA GLU A 73 29.98 -23.46 12.59
C GLU A 73 30.12 -24.41 11.39
N GLY A 74 29.98 -23.87 10.18
CA GLY A 74 29.96 -24.63 8.92
C GLY A 74 28.57 -24.83 8.31
N ASP A 75 27.49 -24.54 9.04
CA ASP A 75 26.14 -24.58 8.48
C ASP A 75 25.87 -23.38 7.55
N PRO A 76 25.04 -23.55 6.50
CA PRO A 76 24.60 -22.42 5.69
C PRO A 76 23.68 -21.49 6.51
N MET A 77 23.74 -20.20 6.19
CA MET A 77 22.80 -19.21 6.72
C MET A 77 21.35 -19.54 6.28
N PRO A 78 20.32 -19.21 7.08
CA PRO A 78 18.92 -19.36 6.66
C PRO A 78 18.67 -18.76 5.27
N ASP A 79 18.14 -19.58 4.35
CA ASP A 79 17.84 -19.16 2.97
C ASP A 79 16.47 -18.47 2.88
N GLU A 80 16.30 -17.54 1.93
CA GLU A 80 15.05 -16.82 1.69
C GLU A 80 13.86 -17.76 1.46
N LYS A 81 14.11 -18.94 0.90
CA LYS A 81 13.09 -19.97 0.66
C LYS A 81 12.59 -20.63 1.96
N GLU A 82 13.41 -20.64 3.00
CA GLU A 82 13.03 -21.15 4.33
C GLU A 82 12.23 -20.10 5.11
N LEU A 83 12.57 -18.82 4.91
CA LEU A 83 11.97 -17.71 5.64
C LEU A 83 10.55 -17.38 5.18
N ILE A 84 10.31 -17.37 3.86
CA ILE A 84 8.99 -17.08 3.29
C ILE A 84 8.36 -18.37 2.74
N SER A 85 7.30 -18.85 3.39
CA SER A 85 6.64 -20.09 2.95
C SER A 85 5.91 -19.91 1.62
N SER A 86 5.62 -21.02 0.94
CA SER A 86 4.75 -21.03 -0.25
C SER A 86 3.35 -20.48 0.08
N GLN A 87 2.83 -20.76 1.27
CA GLN A 87 1.55 -20.25 1.74
C GLN A 87 1.57 -18.72 1.90
N ASP A 88 2.63 -18.16 2.48
CA ASP A 88 2.83 -16.71 2.61
C ASP A 88 2.83 -16.02 1.24
N ARG A 89 3.53 -16.63 0.27
CA ARG A 89 3.57 -16.14 -1.12
C ARG A 89 2.19 -16.16 -1.80
N ILE A 90 1.41 -17.22 -1.61
CA ILE A 90 0.04 -17.32 -2.16
C ILE A 90 -0.86 -16.25 -1.53
N LEU A 91 -0.79 -16.08 -0.21
CA LEU A 91 -1.59 -15.11 0.51
C LEU A 91 -1.24 -13.68 0.10
N LEU A 92 0.04 -13.34 0.03
CA LEU A 92 0.52 -12.05 -0.45
C LEU A 92 0.06 -11.78 -1.88
N ARG A 93 0.22 -12.78 -2.78
CA ARG A 93 -0.25 -12.68 -4.17
C ARG A 93 -1.75 -12.37 -4.23
N ARG A 94 -2.58 -13.04 -3.43
CA ARG A 94 -4.03 -12.77 -3.35
C ARG A 94 -4.33 -11.33 -2.92
N ARG A 95 -3.58 -10.78 -1.96
CA ARG A 95 -3.73 -9.37 -1.53
C ARG A 95 -3.29 -8.38 -2.62
N LEU A 96 -2.19 -8.67 -3.32
CA LEU A 96 -1.73 -7.84 -4.44
C LEU A 96 -2.77 -7.79 -5.58
N PHE A 97 -3.41 -8.92 -5.90
CA PHE A 97 -4.48 -8.95 -6.91
C PHE A 97 -5.69 -8.11 -6.50
N ALA A 98 -6.04 -8.08 -5.21
CA ALA A 98 -7.14 -7.26 -4.70
C ALA A 98 -6.86 -5.74 -4.78
N MET A 99 -5.59 -5.33 -4.85
CA MET A 99 -5.19 -3.93 -5.05
C MET A 99 -5.33 -3.44 -6.50
N LYS A 100 -5.47 -4.34 -7.47
CA LYS A 100 -5.59 -3.93 -8.87
C LYS A 100 -6.85 -3.08 -9.04
N ARG A 101 -6.68 -1.93 -9.67
CA ARG A 101 -7.78 -1.04 -10.03
C ARG A 101 -7.77 -0.76 -11.53
N HIS A 102 -8.97 -0.64 -12.09
CA HIS A 102 -9.19 -0.42 -13.53
C HIS A 102 -9.41 1.05 -13.93
N GLY A 103 -9.23 2.00 -13.00
CA GLY A 103 -9.46 3.44 -13.22
C GLY A 103 -8.51 4.35 -12.43
N LEU A 104 -8.63 5.66 -12.67
CA LEU A 104 -7.85 6.71 -12.01
C LEU A 104 -8.32 6.97 -10.56
N PRO A 105 -7.47 7.55 -9.69
CA PRO A 105 -7.87 7.97 -8.34
C PRO A 105 -9.09 8.88 -8.38
N PRO A 106 -10.16 8.60 -7.61
CA PRO A 106 -11.29 9.52 -7.54
C PRO A 106 -10.83 10.84 -6.93
N ILE A 107 -11.42 11.95 -7.40
CA ILE A 107 -11.15 13.30 -6.89
C ILE A 107 -12.05 13.70 -5.71
N VAL A 108 -13.07 12.88 -5.42
CA VAL A 108 -14.03 13.08 -4.32
C VAL A 108 -14.20 11.78 -3.53
N THR A 109 -14.38 11.89 -2.22
CA THR A 109 -14.49 10.74 -1.32
C THR A 109 -15.93 10.37 -0.97
N HIS A 110 -16.88 11.30 -1.14
CA HIS A 110 -18.29 11.16 -0.82
C HIS A 110 -19.16 11.14 -2.08
N ASN A 111 -20.32 10.50 -1.97
CA ASN A 111 -21.41 10.64 -2.92
C ASN A 111 -22.05 12.02 -2.70
N MET A 112 -21.82 12.93 -3.64
CA MET A 112 -22.43 14.27 -3.67
C MET A 112 -23.93 14.19 -3.93
#